data_AF-A0A537AJN2-F1
#
_entry.id   AF-A0A537AJN2-F1
#
_cell.length_a   1.000
_cell.length_b   1.000
_cell.length_c   1.000
_cell.angle_alpha   90.00
_cell.angle_beta   90.00
_cell.angle_gamma   90.00
#
_symmetry.space_group_name_H-M   'P 1'
#
loop_
_entity.id
_entity.type
_entity.pdbx_description
1 polymer ?
#
loop_
_entity_poly.entity_id
_entity_poly.type
_entity_poly.pdbx_seq_one_letter_code
_entity_poly.pdbx_strand_id
1 'polypeptide(L)' 'MLPDKDAEIVVYCASRSCQNSHIAAHRLEQLGYENVAVYPGGKQDWMDAGFPVDRGEVLAA' A
#
# COMPACT_ATOMS: atom_id res chain seq x y z
N MET A 1 -8.41 8.44 10.43
CA MET A 1 -8.92 7.16 9.89
C MET A 1 -9.98 7.48 8.87
N LEU A 2 -10.01 6.76 7.74
CA LEU A 2 -10.97 7.04 6.67
C LEU A 2 -12.40 6.89 7.22
N PRO A 3 -13.30 7.88 7.02
CA PRO A 3 -14.65 7.81 7.59
C PRO A 3 -15.52 6.71 6.96
N ASP A 4 -15.37 6.49 5.66
CA ASP A 4 -16.07 5.48 4.90
C ASP A 4 -15.40 4.10 5.07
N LYS A 5 -16.17 3.12 5.53
CA LYS A 5 -15.70 1.74 5.80
C LYS A 5 -15.78 0.82 4.59
N ASP A 6 -16.54 1.21 3.58
CA ASP A 6 -16.75 0.42 2.36
C ASP A 6 -15.80 0.85 1.23
N ALA A 7 -15.04 1.91 1.45
CA ALA A 7 -14.03 2.41 0.53
C ALA A 7 -13.04 1.31 0.12
N GLU A 8 -12.72 1.25 -1.17
CA GLU A 8 -11.68 0.37 -1.70
C GLU A 8 -10.31 0.82 -1.18
N ILE A 9 -9.60 -0.10 -0.52
CA ILE A 9 -8.27 0.15 0.03
C ILE A 9 -7.29 -0.89 -0.50
N VAL A 10 -6.33 -0.43 -1.32
CA VAL A 10 -5.21 -1.25 -1.77
C VAL A 10 -3.96 -0.91 -0.97
N VAL A 11 -3.45 -1.88 -0.20
CA VAL A 11 -2.27 -1.72 0.65
C VAL A 11 -1.06 -2.37 -0.02
N TYR A 12 0.08 -1.67 -0.05
CA TYR A 12 1.32 -2.17 -0.62
C TYR A 12 2.53 -1.85 0.27
N CYS A 13 3.60 -2.63 0.14
CA CYS A 13 4.89 -2.36 0.78
C CYS A 13 6.00 -2.26 -0.29
N ALA A 14 7.27 -2.33 0.11
CA ALA A 14 8.42 -2.24 -0.78
C ALA A 14 8.43 -3.36 -1.84
N SER A 15 8.17 -4.61 -1.45
CA SER A 15 8.22 -5.79 -2.32
C SER A 15 7.53 -6.98 -1.64
N ARG A 16 7.50 -8.14 -2.33
CA ARG A 16 6.94 -9.41 -1.83
C ARG A 16 7.57 -9.92 -0.52
N SER A 17 8.82 -9.55 -0.23
CA SER A 17 9.48 -9.95 1.01
C SER A 17 9.06 -9.09 2.22
N CYS A 18 8.48 -7.91 1.98
CA CYS A 18 7.98 -7.06 3.05
C CYS A 18 6.58 -7.50 3.51
N GLN A 19 6.44 -7.79 4.80
CA GLN A 19 5.17 -8.25 5.40
C GLN A 19 4.27 -7.11 5.91
N ASN A 20 4.74 -5.86 5.89
CA ASN A 20 4.01 -4.74 6.51
C ASN A 20 2.65 -4.47 5.86
N SER A 21 2.50 -4.70 4.55
CA SER A 21 1.22 -4.52 3.87
C SER A 21 0.18 -5.54 4.32
N HIS A 22 0.59 -6.78 4.57
CA HIS A 22 -0.30 -7.81 5.12
C HIS A 22 -0.70 -7.50 6.57
N ILE A 23 0.24 -7.04 7.39
CA ILE A 23 -0.04 -6.60 8.77
C ILE A 23 -1.03 -5.44 8.77
N ALA A 24 -0.81 -4.43 7.93
CA ALA A 24 -1.69 -3.27 7.82
C ALA A 24 -3.08 -3.64 7.30
N ALA A 25 -3.18 -4.48 6.27
CA ALA A 25 -4.46 -4.98 5.77
C ALA A 25 -5.25 -5.71 6.87
N HIS A 26 -4.59 -6.61 7.61
CA HIS A 26 -5.24 -7.30 8.72
C HIS A 26 -5.74 -6.35 9.83
N ARG A 27 -5.00 -5.27 10.10
CA ARG A 27 -5.47 -4.23 11.04
C ARG A 27 -6.67 -3.46 10.51
N LEU A 28 -6.72 -3.17 9.22
CA LEU A 28 -7.88 -2.51 8.61
C LEU A 28 -9.13 -3.41 8.69
N GLU A 29 -9.00 -4.70 8.37
CA GLU A 29 -10.09 -5.67 8.55
C GLU A 29 -10.61 -5.69 10.00
N GLN A 30 -9.70 -5.74 10.99
CA GLN A 30 -10.06 -5.68 12.42
C GLN A 30 -10.78 -4.36 12.82
N LEU A 31 -10.57 -3.29 12.06
CA LEU A 31 -11.21 -1.98 12.27
C LEU A 31 -12.53 -1.84 11.48
N GLY A 32 -13.00 -2.90 10.83
CA GLY A 32 -14.28 -2.95 10.11
C GLY A 32 -14.23 -2.39 8.69
N TYR A 33 -13.07 -2.35 8.04
CA TYR A 33 -13.02 -2.10 6.59
C TYR A 33 -13.18 -3.43 5.85
N GLU A 34 -14.14 -3.51 4.95
CA GLU A 34 -14.51 -4.78 4.29
C GLU A 34 -13.90 -4.93 2.90
N ASN A 35 -13.55 -3.81 2.25
CA ASN A 35 -13.00 -3.78 0.89
C ASN A 35 -11.48 -3.51 0.88
N VAL A 36 -10.71 -4.42 1.46
CA VAL A 36 -9.25 -4.30 1.60
C VAL A 36 -8.54 -5.34 0.75
N ALA A 37 -7.63 -4.89 -0.11
CA ALA A 37 -6.77 -5.74 -0.92
C ALA A 37 -5.29 -5.45 -0.64
N VAL A 38 -4.45 -6.49 -0.75
CA VAL A 38 -2.99 -6.34 -0.70
C VAL A 38 -2.44 -6.45 -2.11
N TYR A 39 -1.58 -5.51 -2.51
CA TYR A 39 -0.75 -5.63 -3.71
C TYR A 39 0.63 -6.18 -3.32
N PRO A 40 0.89 -7.50 -3.46
CA PRO A 40 2.08 -8.13 -2.87
C PRO A 40 3.37 -7.77 -3.60
N GLY A 41 3.28 -7.46 -4.90
CA GLY A 41 4.42 -7.01 -5.70
C GLY A 41 5.07 -5.74 -5.16
N GLY A 42 4.27 -4.88 -4.54
CA GLY A 42 4.75 -3.67 -3.88
C GLY A 42 5.33 -2.66 -4.85
N LYS A 43 6.09 -1.71 -4.28
CA LYS A 43 6.75 -0.64 -5.04
C LYS A 43 7.73 -1.19 -6.08
N GLN A 44 8.40 -2.30 -5.77
CA GLN A 44 9.35 -2.92 -6.69
C GLN A 44 8.66 -3.40 -7.98
N ASP A 45 7.60 -4.20 -7.86
CA ASP A 45 6.82 -4.69 -9.02
C ASP A 45 6.23 -3.53 -9.85
N TRP A 46 5.79 -2.45 -9.18
CA TRP A 46 5.33 -1.23 -9.85
C TRP A 46 6.42 -0.55 -10.68
N MET A 47 7.63 -0.44 -10.15
CA MET A 47 8.78 0.15 -10.85
C MET A 47 9.27 -0.76 -11.98
N ASP A 48 9.32 -2.07 -11.76
CA ASP A 48 9.73 -3.07 -12.75
C ASP A 48 8.76 -3.09 -13.95
N ALA A 49 7.48 -2.77 -13.72
CA ALA A 49 6.47 -2.59 -14.76
C ALA A 49 6.59 -1.23 -15.51
N GLY A 50 7.50 -0.35 -15.12
CA GLY A 50 7.74 0.94 -15.77
C GLY A 50 6.71 2.03 -15.46
N PHE A 51 5.89 1.85 -14.42
CA PHE A 51 4.92 2.85 -14.01
C PHE A 51 5.58 4.05 -13.27
N PRO A 52 4.96 5.24 -13.33
CA PRO A 52 5.52 6.43 -12.67
C PRO A 52 5.57 6.27 -11.15
N VAL A 53 6.61 6.84 -10.56
CA VAL A 53 6.81 6.93 -9.11
C VAL A 53 7.17 8.35 -8.75
N ASP A 54 6.46 8.90 -7.76
CA ASP A 54 6.88 10.15 -7.14
C ASP A 54 8.09 9.88 -6.23
N ARG A 55 9.14 10.71 -6.37
CA ARG A 55 10.37 10.63 -5.58
C ARG A 55 10.41 11.69 -4.47
N GLY A 56 9.40 12.54 -4.40
CA GLY A 56 9.37 13.74 -3.57
C GLY A 56 10.35 14.81 -4.06
N GLU A 57 10.25 16.00 -3.49
CA GLU A 57 11.30 17.01 -3.63
C GLU A 57 12.50 16.61 -2.77
N VAL A 58 13.66 16.47 -3.40
CA VAL A 58 14.92 16.45 -2.65
C VAL A 58 15.16 17.90 -2.23
N LEU A 59 15.03 18.20 -0.94
CA LEU A 59 15.51 19.47 -0.41
C LEU A 59 17.01 19.56 -0.75
N ALA A 60 17.35 20.39 -1.72
CA ALA A 60 18.74 20.68 -2.06
C ALA A 60 19.40 21.27 -0.81
N ALA A 61 20.46 20.60 -0.34
CA ALA A 61 21.31 21.09 0.73
C ALA A 61 22.12 22.32 0.28
#